data_AF-A0A7J9WTZ8-F1
#
_entry.id   AF-A0A7J9WTZ8-F1
#
_cell.length_a   1.000
_cell.length_b   1.000
_cell.length_c   1.000
_cell.angle_alpha   90.00
_cell.angle_beta   90.00
_cell.angle_gamma   90.00
#
_symmetry.space_group_name_H-M   'P 1'
#
loop_
_entity.id
_entity.type
_entity.pdbx_description
1 polymer ?
#
loop_
_entity_poly.entity_id
_entity_poly.type
_entity_poly.pdbx_seq_one_letter_code
_entity_poly.pdbx_strand_id
1 'polypeptide(L)' 'MTHEGETLVPAFLLDEELEPKPEALEAIKVLGEAGEDGWALWAWFATPSAWLGGHVPAEVLSTDPERVAESALQRAAASE' A
#
# COMPACT_ATOMS: atom_id res chain seq x y z
N MET A 1 5.93 -9.50 9.19
CA MET A 1 6.80 -10.68 9.46
C MET A 1 7.69 -10.35 10.61
N THR A 2 7.79 -11.27 11.56
CA THR A 2 8.72 -11.14 12.67
C THR A 2 10.06 -11.73 12.25
N HIS A 3 11.12 -10.93 12.26
CA HIS A 3 12.49 -11.40 12.11
C HIS A 3 13.18 -11.25 13.46
N GLU A 4 13.68 -12.34 14.03
CA GLU A 4 14.38 -12.33 15.33
C GLU A 4 13.60 -11.69 16.50
N GLY A 5 12.27 -11.70 16.44
CA GLY A 5 11.40 -11.06 17.45
C GLY A 5 11.00 -9.62 17.12
N GLU A 6 11.51 -9.06 16.03
CA GLU A 6 11.24 -7.69 15.58
C GLU A 6 10.28 -7.67 14.38
N THR A 7 9.33 -6.74 14.38
CA THR A 7 8.44 -6.53 13.22
C THR A 7 9.17 -5.70 12.19
N LEU A 8 9.47 -6.31 11.04
CA LEU A 8 10.02 -5.58 9.90
C LEU A 8 8.91 -4.87 9.13
N VAL A 9 9.05 -3.55 9.00
CA VAL A 9 8.15 -2.69 8.23
C VAL A 9 8.94 -2.06 7.07
N PRO A 10 8.46 -2.12 5.83
CA PRO A 10 9.14 -1.47 4.72
C PRO A 10 9.11 0.06 4.87
N ALA A 11 10.28 0.68 4.81
CA ALA A 11 10.43 2.12 5.03
C ALA A 11 9.77 3.00 3.94
N PHE A 12 9.42 2.45 2.77
CA PHE A 12 8.97 3.25 1.63
C PHE A 12 7.58 3.89 1.81
N LEU A 13 6.72 3.35 2.68
CA LEU A 13 5.46 4.01 3.09
C LEU A 13 5.58 4.77 4.39
N LEU A 14 6.77 4.86 4.99
CA LEU A 14 6.99 5.63 6.21
C LEU A 14 7.62 6.99 5.90
N ASP A 15 7.28 7.99 6.68
CA ASP A 15 7.93 9.29 6.69
C ASP A 15 9.16 9.30 7.62
N GLU A 16 9.73 10.49 7.83
CA GLU A 16 10.92 10.68 8.67
C GLU A 16 10.65 10.41 10.16
N GLU A 17 9.39 10.46 10.59
CA GLU A 17 8.94 10.19 11.96
C GLU A 17 8.56 8.72 12.16
N LEU A 18 8.76 7.88 11.13
CA LEU A 18 8.35 6.47 11.08
C LEU A 18 6.83 6.28 11.13
N GLU A 19 6.07 7.29 10.71
CA GLU A 19 4.62 7.22 10.56
C GLU A 19 4.24 6.92 9.10
N PRO A 20 3.06 6.32 8.83
CA PRO A 20 2.60 6.13 7.47
C PRO A 20 2.47 7.46 6.74
N LYS A 21 3.09 7.54 5.55
CA LYS A 21 3.01 8.70 4.66
C LYS A 21 1.56 9.13 4.46
N PRO A 22 1.22 10.43 4.61
CA PRO A 22 -0.13 10.92 4.42
C PRO A 22 -0.74 10.52 3.07
N GLU A 23 0.09 10.47 2.03
CA GLU A 23 -0.29 10.08 0.67
C GLU A 23 -0.71 8.61 0.55
N ALA A 24 -0.30 7.75 1.48
CA ALA A 24 -0.64 6.32 1.51
C ALA A 24 -1.88 6.00 2.35
N LEU A 25 -2.33 6.92 3.23
CA LEU A 25 -3.33 6.61 4.26
C LEU A 25 -4.65 6.11 3.67
N GLU A 26 -5.14 6.72 2.61
CA GLU A 26 -6.41 6.33 2.01
C GLU A 26 -6.35 4.91 1.41
N ALA A 27 -5.30 4.63 0.64
CA ALA A 27 -5.09 3.29 0.07
C ALA A 27 -4.87 2.23 1.17
N ILE A 28 -4.14 2.56 2.24
CA ILE A 28 -3.95 1.68 3.40
C ILE A 28 -5.29 1.36 4.07
N LYS A 29 -6.12 2.39 4.29
CA LYS A 29 -7.44 2.24 4.91
C LYS A 29 -8.35 1.33 4.06
N VAL A 30 -8.47 1.60 2.77
CA VAL A 30 -9.32 0.83 1.85
C VAL A 30 -8.92 -0.65 1.82
N LEU A 31 -7.62 -0.93 1.70
CA LEU A 31 -7.12 -2.30 1.66
C LEU A 31 -7.29 -3.01 3.01
N GLY A 32 -7.04 -2.30 4.11
CA GLY A 32 -7.28 -2.83 5.46
C GLY A 32 -8.74 -3.19 5.71
N GLU A 33 -9.69 -2.37 5.25
CA GLU A 33 -11.12 -2.66 5.31
C GLU A 33 -11.51 -3.90 4.48
N ALA A 34 -10.75 -4.19 3.42
CA ALA A 34 -10.89 -5.40 2.60
C ALA A 34 -10.15 -6.63 3.16
N GLY A 35 -9.50 -6.52 4.33
CA GLY A 35 -8.72 -7.60 4.95
C GLY A 35 -7.32 -7.80 4.35
N GLU A 36 -6.87 -6.91 3.46
CA GLU A 36 -5.51 -6.89 2.93
C GLU A 36 -4.63 -6.09 3.90
N ASP A 37 -4.19 -6.75 4.97
CA ASP A 37 -3.34 -6.18 6.02
C ASP A 37 -1.93 -6.79 6.03
N GLY A 38 -1.08 -6.29 6.94
CA GLY A 38 0.26 -6.85 7.16
C GLY A 38 1.05 -6.99 5.87
N TRP A 39 1.58 -8.18 5.60
CA TRP A 39 2.39 -8.42 4.40
C TRP A 39 1.63 -8.34 3.08
N ALA A 40 0.32 -8.61 3.07
CA ALA A 40 -0.48 -8.52 1.85
C ALA A 40 -0.58 -7.07 1.39
N LEU A 41 -0.83 -6.16 2.33
CA LEU A 41 -0.80 -4.71 2.12
C LEU A 41 0.54 -4.25 1.53
N TRP A 42 1.64 -4.62 2.20
CA TRP A 42 2.99 -4.24 1.77
C TRP A 42 3.35 -4.79 0.39
N ALA A 43 3.01 -6.05 0.13
CA ALA A 43 3.24 -6.69 -1.15
C ALA A 43 2.49 -5.97 -2.28
N TRP A 44 1.25 -5.53 -2.02
CA TRP A 44 0.49 -4.75 -2.98
C TRP A 44 1.18 -3.43 -3.33
N PHE A 45 1.64 -2.67 -2.33
CA PHE A 45 2.33 -1.40 -2.60
C PHE A 45 3.66 -1.58 -3.35
N ALA A 46 4.30 -2.73 -3.24
CA ALA A 46 5.60 -3.04 -3.85
C ALA A 46 5.52 -3.81 -5.18
N THR A 47 4.32 -4.20 -5.63
CA THR A 47 4.12 -5.01 -6.84
C THR A 47 3.42 -4.20 -7.93
N PRO A 48 3.79 -4.37 -9.21
CA PRO A 48 3.05 -3.80 -10.33
C PRO A 48 1.53 -4.04 -10.25
N SER A 49 0.74 -2.97 -10.33
CA SER A 49 -0.72 -3.04 -10.39
C SER A 49 -1.20 -2.89 -11.83
N ALA A 50 -2.03 -3.82 -12.30
CA ALA A 50 -2.68 -3.71 -13.62
C ALA A 50 -3.57 -2.45 -13.72
N TRP A 51 -4.18 -2.03 -12.61
CA TRP A 51 -5.00 -0.81 -12.52
C TRP A 51 -4.17 0.48 -12.57
N LEU A 52 -2.87 0.39 -12.30
CA LEU A 52 -1.91 1.47 -12.50
C LEU A 52 -1.15 1.34 -13.83
N GLY A 53 -1.60 0.49 -14.76
CA GLY A 53 -0.91 0.28 -16.04
C GLY A 53 0.42 -0.46 -15.90
N GLY A 54 0.58 -1.26 -14.85
CA GLY A 54 1.82 -1.99 -14.55
C GLY A 54 2.83 -1.21 -13.70
N HIS A 55 2.48 -0.01 -13.23
CA HIS A 55 3.32 0.73 -12.28
C HIS A 55 3.17 0.20 -10.86
N VAL A 56 4.23 0.34 -10.06
CA VAL A 56 4.26 -0.01 -8.64
C VAL A 56 3.57 1.10 -7.83
N PRO A 57 2.57 0.80 -6.99
CA PRO A 57 1.83 1.83 -6.25
C PRO A 57 2.73 2.76 -5.42
N ALA A 58 3.77 2.23 -4.76
CA ALA A 58 4.70 3.03 -3.97
C ALA A 58 5.49 4.08 -4.81
N GLU A 59 5.73 3.80 -6.09
CA GLU A 59 6.40 4.76 -6.99
C GLU A 59 5.43 5.86 -7.44
N VAL A 60 4.18 5.50 -7.73
CA VAL A 60 3.12 6.43 -8.16
C VAL A 60 2.66 7.34 -7.03
N LEU A 61 2.73 6.86 -5.78
CA LEU A 61 2.28 7.56 -4.58
C LEU A 61 2.80 9.00 -4.47
N SER A 62 4.06 9.20 -4.86
CA SER A 62 4.74 10.51 -4.80
C SER A 62 4.24 11.53 -5.84
N THR A 63 3.62 11.04 -6.92
CA THR A 63 3.18 11.88 -8.04
C THR A 63 1.67 11.98 -8.17
N ASP A 64 0.95 10.92 -7.80
CA ASP A 64 -0.49 10.79 -8.00
C ASP A 64 -1.11 9.84 -6.96
N PRO A 65 -1.28 10.30 -5.70
CA PRO A 65 -1.81 9.47 -4.63
C PRO A 65 -3.30 9.14 -4.81
N GLU A 66 -4.08 10.01 -5.45
CA GLU A 66 -5.50 9.76 -5.75
C GLU A 66 -5.64 8.54 -6.67
N ARG A 67 -4.83 8.45 -7.71
CA ARG A 67 -4.83 7.29 -8.62
C ARG A 67 -4.42 5.99 -7.91
N VAL A 68 -3.56 6.06 -6.90
CA VAL A 68 -3.23 4.89 -6.06
C VAL A 68 -4.43 4.48 -5.20
N ALA A 69 -5.13 5.43 -4.59
CA ALA A 69 -6.34 5.15 -3.82
C ALA A 69 -7.46 4.54 -4.70
N GLU A 70 -7.64 5.02 -5.93
CA GLU A 70 -8.55 4.40 -6.90
C GLU A 70 -8.14 2.96 -7.21
N SER A 71 -6.85 2.70 -7.45
CA SER A 71 -6.35 1.33 -7.66
C SER A 71 -6.56 0.43 -6.45
N ALA A 72 -6.51 0.98 -5.23
CA ALA A 72 -6.80 0.24 -4.00
C ALA A 72 -8.28 -0.16 -3.91
N LEU A 73 -9.20 0.75 -4.28
CA LEU A 73 -10.64 0.46 -4.36
C LEU A 73 -10.93 -0.66 -5.37
N GLN A 74 -10.30 -0.63 -6.55
CA GLN A 74 -10.46 -1.70 -7.55
C GLN A 74 -9.93 -3.06 -7.04
N ARG A 75 -8.83 -3.05 -6.29
CA ARG A 75 -8.25 -4.26 -5.67
C ARG A 75 -9.18 -4.84 -4.59
N ALA A 76 -9.74 -3.99 -3.74
CA ALA A 76 -10.69 -4.36 -2.70
C ALA A 76 -11.95 -5.01 -3.31
N ALA A 77 -12.55 -4.37 -4.31
CA ALA A 77 -13.73 -4.88 -5.00
C ALA A 77 -13.50 -6.21 -5.76
N ALA A 78 -12.26 -6.49 -6.18
CA ALA A 78 -11.91 -7.76 -6.84
C ALA A 78 -11.62 -8.91 -5.87
N SER A 79 -11.64 -8.66 -4.56
CA SER A 79 -11.34 -9.65 -3.52
C SER A 79 -12.60 -10.18 -2.81
N GLU A 80 -13.78 -9.71 -3.23
CA GLU A 80 -15.12 -10.21 -2.86
C GLU A 80 -15.59 -11.34 -3.80
#